data_AF-T1H9J9-F1
#
_entry.id   AF-T1H9J9-F1
#
_cell.length_a   1.000
_cell.length_b   1.000
_cell.length_c   1.000
_cell.angle_alpha   90.00
_cell.angle_beta   90.00
_cell.angle_gamma   90.00
#
_symmetry.space_group_name_H-M   'P 1'
#
loop_
_entity.id
_entity.type
_entity.pdbx_description
1 polymer ?
#
loop_
_entity_poly.entity_id
_entity_poly.type
_entity_poly.pdbx_seq_one_letter_code
_entity_poly.pdbx_strand_id
1 'polypeptide(L)'
;MIVKAVKAENPKASGKSTLLVYERLSDGSRPLIASTELQTYLLPKWTDIDVQRSSLSGEVRFELDCDRCRMSVDSASLNVMVDSELRAKRQAPTNQTRNTDCVPGAKKNRCCRHRMEIMFKDMPGYEFVIQPYYFDAGYCHGGCPYR
;
A
#
# COMPACT_ATOMS: atom_id res chain seq x y z
N MET A 1 0.53 -9.66 0.43
CA MET A 1 0.89 -10.76 -0.49
C MET A 1 0.38 -10.35 -1.86
N ILE A 2 1.13 -10.56 -2.94
CA ILE A 2 0.75 -10.07 -4.27
C ILE A 2 0.52 -11.26 -5.19
N VAL A 3 -0.73 -11.48 -5.61
CA VAL A 3 -1.07 -12.52 -6.59
C VAL A 3 -0.92 -11.91 -7.99
N LYS A 4 -0.16 -12.53 -8.90
CA LYS A 4 0.12 -11.97 -10.25
C LYS A 4 0.16 -13.11 -11.29
N ALA A 5 -0.52 -13.15 -12.40
CA ALA A 5 -1.43 -12.26 -13.04
C ALA A 5 -2.33 -13.11 -13.93
N VAL A 6 -3.23 -12.44 -14.64
CA VAL A 6 -4.00 -13.06 -15.70
C VAL A 6 -3.67 -12.37 -17.01
N LYS A 7 -3.24 -13.16 -18.01
CA LYS A 7 -3.17 -12.72 -19.39
C LYS A 7 -4.55 -12.90 -20.04
N ALA A 8 -5.43 -11.91 -19.89
CA ALA A 8 -6.77 -11.96 -20.49
C ALA A 8 -6.72 -11.53 -21.97
N GLU A 9 -7.34 -12.31 -22.85
CA GLU A 9 -7.69 -11.87 -24.21
C GLU A 9 -8.86 -10.88 -24.18
N ASN A 10 -8.85 -9.92 -25.11
CA ASN A 10 -9.74 -8.76 -25.11
C ASN A 10 -11.22 -9.13 -24.93
N PRO A 11 -11.97 -8.46 -24.02
CA PRO A 11 -13.42 -8.57 -24.00
C PRO A 11 -14.01 -8.05 -25.30
N LYS A 12 -14.90 -8.83 -25.92
CA LYS A 12 -15.80 -8.35 -26.98
C LYS A 12 -16.86 -7.35 -26.48
N ALA A 13 -16.81 -6.94 -25.21
CA ALA A 13 -17.84 -6.13 -24.59
C ALA A 13 -17.43 -4.65 -24.57
N SER A 14 -18.27 -3.81 -25.17
CA SER A 14 -18.24 -2.35 -25.00
C SER A 14 -18.53 -2.01 -23.54
N GLY A 15 -17.48 -1.87 -22.72
CA GLY A 15 -17.61 -1.50 -21.30
C GLY A 15 -16.37 -1.82 -20.47
N LYS A 16 -16.23 -1.13 -19.33
CA LYS A 16 -15.23 -1.47 -18.32
C LYS A 16 -15.50 -2.89 -17.80
N SER A 17 -14.50 -3.75 -17.84
CA SER A 17 -14.57 -5.10 -17.29
C SER A 17 -13.92 -5.11 -15.92
N THR A 18 -14.49 -5.86 -14.97
CA THR A 18 -13.94 -5.98 -13.61
C THR A 18 -13.54 -7.43 -13.37
N LEU A 19 -12.31 -7.62 -12.91
CA LEU A 19 -11.79 -8.90 -12.43
C LEU A 19 -12.05 -9.01 -10.92
N LEU A 20 -12.71 -10.09 -10.53
CA LEU A 20 -13.09 -10.41 -9.16
C LEU A 20 -12.23 -11.57 -8.68
N VAL A 21 -11.73 -11.45 -7.45
CA VAL A 21 -10.90 -12.48 -6.82
C VAL A 21 -11.57 -12.98 -5.56
N TYR A 22 -11.84 -14.27 -5.53
CA TYR A 22 -12.42 -14.97 -4.40
C TYR A 22 -11.38 -15.87 -3.76
N GLU A 23 -11.43 -15.98 -2.44
CA GLU A 23 -10.68 -16.99 -1.70
C GLU A 23 -11.58 -18.20 -1.46
N ARG A 24 -11.13 -19.40 -1.81
CA ARG A 24 -11.90 -20.61 -1.53
C ARG A 24 -11.45 -21.20 -0.21
N LEU A 25 -12.32 -21.08 0.79
CA LEU A 25 -12.10 -21.62 2.13
C LEU A 25 -12.43 -23.12 2.18
N SER A 26 -11.93 -23.80 3.21
CA SER A 26 -12.13 -25.25 3.40
C SER A 26 -13.59 -25.64 3.65
N ASP A 27 -14.39 -24.71 4.19
CA ASP A 27 -15.83 -24.87 4.38
C ASP A 27 -16.65 -24.71 3.08
N GLY A 28 -15.97 -24.46 1.96
CA GLY A 28 -16.58 -24.25 0.65
C GLY A 28 -17.09 -22.82 0.41
N SER A 29 -16.96 -21.92 1.40
CA SER A 29 -17.29 -20.52 1.22
C SER A 29 -16.27 -19.83 0.29
N ARG A 30 -16.75 -18.79 -0.41
CA ARG A 30 -15.98 -18.02 -1.39
C ARG A 30 -16.12 -16.51 -1.17
N PRO A 31 -15.54 -15.94 -0.09
CA PRO A 31 -15.53 -14.50 0.10
C PRO A 31 -14.79 -13.78 -1.04
N LEU A 32 -15.34 -12.65 -1.48
CA LEU A 32 -14.64 -11.72 -2.36
C LEU A 32 -13.55 -11.01 -1.54
N ILE A 33 -12.30 -11.12 -1.97
CA ILE A 33 -11.13 -10.59 -1.25
C ILE A 33 -10.48 -9.41 -1.97
N ALA A 34 -10.66 -9.31 -3.29
CA ALA A 34 -10.17 -8.19 -4.09
C ALA A 34 -10.96 -8.06 -5.39
N SER A 35 -10.94 -6.85 -5.96
CA SER A 35 -11.48 -6.57 -7.29
C SER A 35 -10.65 -5.50 -7.98
N THR A 36 -10.48 -5.60 -9.30
CA THR A 36 -9.76 -4.59 -10.08
C THR A 36 -10.42 -4.35 -11.44
N GLU A 37 -10.47 -3.09 -11.87
CA GLU A 37 -10.93 -2.74 -13.21
C GLU A 37 -9.85 -3.12 -14.24
N LEU A 38 -10.22 -3.95 -15.21
CA LEU A 38 -9.38 -4.29 -16.36
C LEU A 38 -9.42 -3.14 -17.35
N GLN A 39 -8.24 -2.58 -17.63
CA GLN A 39 -8.07 -1.61 -18.71
C GLN A 39 -8.08 -2.34 -20.05
N THR A 40 -8.78 -1.78 -21.03
CA THR A 40 -8.83 -2.33 -22.39
C THR A 40 -7.51 -2.05 -23.09
N TYR A 41 -6.76 -3.09 -23.44
CA TYR A 41 -5.52 -2.97 -24.20
C TYR A 41 -5.61 -3.78 -25.48
N LEU A 42 -5.01 -3.28 -26.56
CA LEU A 42 -4.96 -4.01 -27.83
C LEU A 42 -4.18 -5.34 -27.74
N LEU A 43 -3.34 -5.49 -26.71
CA LEU A 43 -2.52 -6.67 -26.46
C LEU A 43 -2.77 -7.22 -25.05
N PRO A 44 -2.59 -8.54 -24.85
CA PRO A 44 -2.68 -9.13 -23.53
C PRO A 44 -1.66 -8.51 -22.56
N LYS A 45 -2.10 -8.15 -21.35
CA LYS A 45 -1.27 -7.48 -20.33
C LYS A 45 -1.31 -8.26 -19.02
N TRP A 46 -0.18 -8.26 -18.31
CA TRP A 46 -0.12 -8.73 -16.92
C TRP A 46 -0.82 -7.73 -15.99
N THR A 47 -1.75 -8.24 -15.18
CA THR A 47 -2.43 -7.49 -14.12
C THR A 47 -2.08 -8.04 -12.75
N ASP A 48 -1.56 -7.16 -11.89
CA ASP A 48 -1.19 -7.49 -10.51
C ASP A 48 -2.36 -7.21 -9.57
N ILE A 49 -2.60 -8.13 -8.62
CA ILE A 49 -3.67 -7.99 -7.63
C ILE A 49 -3.10 -8.24 -6.23
N ASP A 50 -3.21 -7.22 -5.38
CA ASP A 50 -2.84 -7.34 -3.99
C ASP A 50 -3.92 -8.09 -3.22
N VAL A 51 -3.53 -9.20 -2.59
CA VAL A 51 -4.39 -9.97 -1.70
C VAL A 51 -3.81 -9.88 -0.29
N GLN A 52 -4.56 -9.27 0.61
CA GLN A 52 -4.19 -9.20 2.01
C GLN A 52 -4.85 -10.36 2.74
N ARG A 53 -4.02 -11.27 3.28
CA ARG A 53 -4.48 -12.39 4.10
C ARG A 53 -3.73 -12.40 5.43
N SER A 54 -4.44 -12.72 6.49
CA SER A 54 -3.95 -12.72 7.87
C SER A 54 -3.21 -14.00 8.28
N SER A 55 -3.42 -15.13 7.59
CA SER A 55 -2.78 -16.42 7.91
C SER A 55 -2.56 -17.27 6.66
N LEU A 56 -1.37 -17.86 6.49
CA LEU A 56 -1.03 -18.76 5.37
C LEU A 56 -1.02 -20.24 5.76
N SER A 57 -1.69 -20.61 6.84
CA SER A 57 -1.79 -22.02 7.22
C SER A 57 -2.65 -22.79 6.22
N GLY A 58 -2.08 -23.82 5.60
CA GLY A 58 -2.79 -24.75 4.73
C GLY A 58 -2.76 -24.39 3.25
N GLU A 59 -3.52 -25.15 2.46
CA GLU A 59 -3.66 -24.91 1.02
C GLU A 59 -4.48 -23.63 0.77
N VAL A 60 -3.99 -22.79 -0.14
CA VAL A 60 -4.66 -21.55 -0.54
C VAL A 60 -5.13 -21.69 -1.98
N ARG A 61 -6.43 -21.45 -2.21
CA ARG A 61 -7.03 -21.47 -3.55
C ARG A 61 -7.71 -20.15 -3.81
N PHE A 62 -7.37 -19.55 -4.95
CA PHE A 62 -8.02 -18.35 -5.44
C PHE A 62 -8.84 -18.69 -6.67
N GLU A 63 -10.05 -18.15 -6.72
CA GLU A 63 -10.95 -18.26 -7.87
C GLU A 63 -11.10 -16.89 -8.51
N LEU A 64 -11.00 -16.84 -9.83
CA LEU A 64 -10.98 -15.60 -10.60
C LEU A 64 -12.21 -15.58 -11.49
N ASP A 65 -12.97 -14.49 -11.41
CA ASP A 65 -14.17 -14.29 -12.22
C ASP A 65 -14.13 -12.92 -12.91
N CYS A 66 -14.74 -12.82 -14.08
CA CYS A 66 -14.83 -11.59 -14.84
C CYS A 66 -16.27 -11.34 -15.27
N ASP A 67 -16.89 -10.31 -14.69
CA ASP A 67 -18.32 -10.00 -14.88
C ASP A 67 -18.68 -9.77 -16.36
N ARG A 68 -17.73 -9.34 -17.21
CA ARG A 68 -17.99 -8.91 -18.61
C ARG A 68 -16.90 -9.26 -19.60
N CYS A 69 -16.08 -10.27 -19.33
CA CYS A 69 -15.03 -10.69 -20.25
C CYS A 69 -14.92 -12.21 -20.39
N ARG A 70 -14.56 -12.65 -21.60
CA ARG A 70 -14.14 -14.04 -21.82
C ARG A 70 -12.66 -14.11 -21.47
N MET A 71 -12.39 -14.49 -20.24
CA MET A 71 -11.03 -14.55 -19.72
C MET A 71 -10.40 -15.90 -20.08
N SER A 72 -9.30 -15.88 -20.85
CA SER A 72 -8.32 -16.97 -20.86
C SER A 72 -7.21 -16.62 -19.88
N VAL A 73 -6.66 -17.62 -19.20
CA VAL A 73 -5.51 -17.44 -18.31
C VAL A 73 -4.43 -18.41 -18.77
N ASP A 74 -3.44 -17.91 -19.50
CA ASP A 74 -2.35 -18.77 -19.98
C ASP A 74 -1.43 -19.24 -18.85
N SER A 75 -1.25 -18.40 -17.83
CA SER A 75 -0.45 -18.71 -16.65
C SER A 75 -0.84 -17.78 -15.49
N ALA A 76 -0.69 -18.27 -14.26
CA ALA A 76 -0.86 -17.51 -13.04
C ALA A 76 0.30 -17.81 -12.09
N SER A 77 0.73 -16.81 -11.31
CA SER A 77 1.80 -16.95 -10.32
C SER A 77 1.43 -16.27 -9.00
N LEU A 78 2.08 -16.69 -7.93
CA LEU A 78 1.89 -16.11 -6.60
C LEU A 78 3.21 -15.51 -6.13
N ASN A 79 3.25 -14.18 -5.95
CA ASN A 79 4.42 -13.49 -5.45
C ASN A 79 4.26 -13.19 -3.96
N VAL A 80 5.02 -13.91 -3.14
CA VAL A 80 4.98 -13.78 -1.68
C VAL A 80 6.21 -13.04 -1.20
N MET A 81 6.00 -11.83 -0.70
CA MET A 81 7.02 -11.14 0.09
C MET A 81 6.92 -11.65 1.52
N VAL A 82 7.92 -12.42 1.94
CA VAL A 82 8.09 -12.86 3.33
C VAL A 82 9.13 -11.97 4.00
N ASP A 83 8.86 -11.53 5.23
CA ASP A 83 9.92 -10.99 6.07
C ASP A 83 10.63 -12.18 6.73
N SER A 84 11.92 -12.35 6.47
CA SER A 84 12.69 -13.39 7.14
C SER A 84 13.04 -12.89 8.54
N GLU A 85 12.89 -13.74 9.56
CA GLU A 85 13.20 -13.38 10.95
C GLU A 85 14.65 -12.87 11.14
N LEU A 86 15.54 -13.19 10.21
CA LEU A 86 16.91 -12.66 10.16
C LEU A 86 16.94 -11.12 9.98
N ARG A 87 15.88 -10.51 9.48
CA ARG A 87 15.71 -9.05 9.33
C ARG A 87 15.11 -8.38 10.57
N ALA A 88 14.52 -9.16 11.48
CA ALA A 88 13.82 -8.65 12.67
C ALA A 88 14.74 -7.94 13.68
N LYS A 89 16.07 -8.12 13.59
CA LYS A 89 17.02 -7.42 14.48
C LYS A 89 17.38 -5.98 14.04
N ARG A 90 16.82 -5.44 12.94
CA ARG A 90 17.26 -4.12 12.43
C ARG A 90 16.16 -3.12 12.09
N GLN A 91 14.89 -3.49 12.18
CA GLN A 91 13.78 -2.55 12.00
C GLN A 91 13.14 -2.29 13.37
N ALA A 92 13.20 -1.04 13.83
CA ALA A 92 12.33 -0.61 14.92
C ALA A 92 10.88 -0.96 14.53
N PRO A 93 10.00 -1.35 15.46
CA PRO A 93 8.65 -1.79 15.13
C PRO A 93 7.93 -0.75 14.26
N THR A 94 7.42 -1.19 13.11
CA THR A 94 6.74 -0.38 12.10
C THR A 94 5.29 -0.03 12.48
N ASN A 95 4.77 -0.59 13.57
CA ASN A 95 3.40 -0.39 14.06
C ASN A 95 3.28 0.55 15.26
N GLN A 96 4.37 1.17 15.71
CA GLN A 96 4.24 2.36 16.54
C GLN A 96 4.16 3.52 15.56
N THR A 97 3.18 4.42 15.72
CA THR A 97 3.27 5.80 15.23
C THR A 97 4.65 6.30 15.65
N ARG A 98 5.64 6.18 14.76
CA ARG A 98 7.02 6.49 15.10
C ARG A 98 7.01 7.98 15.30
N ASN A 99 7.02 8.39 16.57
CA ASN A 99 7.20 9.78 16.89
C ASN A 99 8.57 10.16 16.33
N THR A 100 8.55 10.88 15.22
CA THR A 100 9.76 11.38 14.57
C THR A 100 10.28 12.63 15.27
N ASP A 101 9.55 13.15 16.26
CA ASP A 101 9.95 14.34 17.00
C ASP A 101 11.26 14.08 17.76
N CYS A 102 12.10 15.11 17.78
CA CYS A 102 13.34 15.09 18.52
C CYS A 102 13.06 15.03 20.03
N VAL A 103 13.71 14.11 20.73
CA VAL A 103 13.62 13.97 22.19
C VAL A 103 14.68 14.86 22.84
N PRO A 104 14.31 15.83 23.72
CA PRO A 104 15.26 16.65 24.45
C PRO A 104 16.24 15.79 25.25
N GLY A 105 17.55 16.08 25.15
CA GLY A 105 18.59 15.34 25.88
C GLY A 105 19.05 14.03 25.22
N ALA A 106 18.46 13.63 24.08
CA ALA A 106 18.96 12.49 23.32
C ALA A 106 20.30 12.85 22.63
N LYS A 107 21.41 12.24 23.08
CA LYS A 107 22.77 12.42 22.51
C LYS A 107 22.97 11.81 21.10
N LYS A 108 21.91 11.64 20.30
CA LYS A 108 22.00 10.98 19.00
C LYS A 108 21.70 11.98 17.89
N ASN A 109 22.72 12.30 17.08
CA ASN A 109 22.67 13.18 15.90
C ASN A 109 21.89 12.56 14.70
N ARG A 110 20.76 11.87 14.96
CA ARG A 110 19.93 11.32 13.89
C ARG A 110 18.95 12.38 13.40
N CYS A 111 18.59 12.32 12.13
CA CYS A 111 17.50 13.11 11.58
C CYS A 111 16.20 12.87 12.37
N CYS A 112 15.59 13.96 12.85
CA CYS A 112 14.32 13.99 13.58
C CYS A 112 13.55 15.28 13.25
N ARG A 113 12.25 15.31 13.59
CA ARG A 113 11.36 16.46 13.44
C ARG A 113 11.53 17.39 14.64
N HIS A 114 11.88 18.63 14.35
CA HIS A 114 11.90 19.73 15.31
C HIS A 114 10.58 20.50 15.22
N ARG A 115 10.12 21.05 16.35
CA ARG A 115 8.96 21.94 16.38
C ARG A 115 9.30 23.27 15.71
N MET A 116 8.37 23.80 14.93
CA MET A 116 8.45 25.13 14.32
C MET A 116 7.05 25.74 14.33
N GLU A 117 6.84 26.62 15.29
CA GLU A 117 5.59 27.33 15.45
C GLU A 117 5.56 28.53 14.50
N ILE A 118 4.52 28.57 13.68
CA ILE A 118 4.24 29.63 12.74
C ILE A 118 3.02 30.39 13.23
N MET A 119 3.14 31.72 13.29
CA MET A 119 2.02 32.64 13.52
C MET A 119 1.74 33.40 12.23
N PHE A 120 0.59 33.16 11.60
CA PHE A 120 0.28 33.75 10.28
C PHE A 120 0.23 35.28 10.30
N LYS A 121 -0.10 35.88 11.45
CA LYS A 121 -0.11 37.32 11.64
C LYS A 121 1.27 37.97 11.50
N ASP A 122 2.32 37.23 11.85
CA ASP A 122 3.70 37.75 11.87
C ASP A 122 4.43 37.49 10.54
N MET A 123 3.77 36.80 9.60
CA MET A 123 4.30 36.51 8.27
C MET A 123 3.73 37.49 7.23
N PRO A 124 4.57 38.27 6.55
CA PRO A 124 4.11 39.19 5.51
C PRO A 124 3.46 38.42 4.37
N GLY A 125 2.26 38.86 3.95
CA GLY A 125 1.50 38.25 2.86
C GLY A 125 0.58 37.10 3.27
N TYR A 126 0.45 36.81 4.57
CA TYR A 126 -0.45 35.79 5.12
C TYR A 126 -1.54 36.35 6.03
N GLU A 127 -1.77 37.66 5.98
CA GLU A 127 -2.73 38.38 6.84
C GLU A 127 -4.19 37.97 6.57
N PHE A 128 -4.45 37.35 5.41
CA PHE A 128 -5.77 36.87 5.02
C PHE A 128 -6.20 35.56 5.73
N VAL A 129 -5.27 34.87 6.41
CA VAL A 129 -5.57 33.60 7.09
C VAL A 129 -6.27 33.88 8.41
N ILE A 130 -7.59 33.63 8.44
CA ILE A 130 -8.44 33.89 9.61
C ILE A 130 -8.24 32.82 10.69
N GLN A 131 -8.15 31.54 10.31
CA GLN A 131 -7.86 30.41 11.20
C GLN A 131 -7.12 29.30 10.43
N PRO A 132 -6.21 28.54 11.07
CA PRO A 132 -5.73 28.71 12.44
C PRO A 132 -4.77 29.92 12.57
N TYR A 133 -4.69 30.53 13.76
CA TYR A 133 -3.76 31.64 14.02
C TYR A 133 -2.31 31.18 14.20
N TYR A 134 -2.13 29.99 14.77
CA TYR A 134 -0.85 29.35 15.01
C TYR A 134 -0.85 27.90 14.52
N PHE A 135 0.28 27.41 14.06
CA PHE A 135 0.44 26.00 13.66
C PHE A 135 1.90 25.53 13.81
N ASP A 136 2.09 24.28 14.25
CA ASP A 136 3.42 23.64 14.27
C ASP A 136 3.71 23.01 12.91
N ALA A 137 4.33 23.79 12.02
CA ALA A 137 4.77 23.30 10.73
C ALA A 137 5.83 22.20 10.86
N GLY A 138 6.66 22.30 11.89
CA GLY A 138 7.82 21.46 12.09
C GLY A 138 8.84 21.52 10.95
N TYR A 139 10.04 21.02 11.20
CA TYR A 139 11.04 20.81 10.16
C TYR A 139 11.95 19.64 10.50
N CYS A 140 12.52 18.99 9.50
CA CYS A 140 13.41 17.86 9.70
C CYS A 140 14.87 18.33 9.69
N HIS A 141 15.65 17.94 10.69
CA HIS A 141 17.07 18.24 10.76
C HIS A 141 17.84 17.12 11.48
N GLY A 142 19.14 16.99 11.16
CA GLY A 142 20.04 15.98 11.73
C GLY A 142 20.66 15.06 10.68
N GLY A 143 21.64 14.26 11.10
CA GLY A 143 22.37 13.37 10.20
C GLY A 143 21.59 12.10 9.85
N CYS A 144 21.67 11.70 8.59
CA CYS A 144 21.28 10.36 8.13
C CYS A 144 22.55 9.59 7.76
N PRO A 145 23.37 9.15 8.75
CA PRO A 145 24.58 8.39 8.45
C PRO A 145 24.21 7.14 7.65
N TYR A 146 25.00 6.83 6.64
CA TYR A 146 24.88 5.59 5.87
C TYR A 146 24.92 4.41 6.83
N ARG A 147 24.03 3.44 6.63
CA ARG A 147 23.93 2.24 7.46
C ARG A 147 24.78 1.12 6.92
#